data_AF-A0A5C8PFJ2-F1
#
_entry.id   AF-A0A5C8PFJ2-F1
#
_cell.length_a   1.000
_cell.length_b   1.000
_cell.length_c   1.000
_cell.angle_alpha   90.00
_cell.angle_beta   90.00
_cell.angle_gamma   90.00
#
_symmetry.space_group_name_H-M   'P 1'
#
loop_
_entity.id
_entity.type
_entity.pdbx_description
1 polymer ?
#
loop_
_entity_poly.entity_id
_entity_poly.type
_entity_poly.pdbx_seq_one_letter_code
_entity_poly.pdbx_strand_id
1 'polypeptide(L)'
;MLVTREQLAAIMPRAHATGRAELWLPSLNAQMPAYRIDRERRIEMFLATIAEETGELQVQAENLSYTGERLYELFAGTFRDLAQARAVAAQGPEAIANWIYADARRSPGFRLGNNAPDDGWRYRGRGPMQLTGKANYFRFFAAVGMPLDTDPDYLLTPEGGAQSAAHFWAANGCNEIADSGDFTALTRRVNGGLINLATRQYYWDRAQAAIGETPMPEGEVPPRQAQPRLLLEGTTGDDVRALQATLNRTSGAPGLVEDGHFGPATGGAVKVFQARAGLHVDGLVGPLTRAALVAAAVPDRAPPAMPTSSATPAPRDFWAQLGELLRRVF
;
A
#
# COMPACT_ATOMS: atom_id res chain seq x y z
N MET A 1 20.92 14.62 -2.49
CA MET A 1 20.51 15.86 -3.19
C MET A 1 19.14 16.28 -2.68
N LEU A 2 18.83 17.58 -2.60
CA LEU A 2 17.48 18.06 -2.31
C LEU A 2 16.81 18.53 -3.60
N VAL A 3 15.50 18.35 -3.68
CA VAL A 3 14.70 18.77 -4.83
C VAL A 3 14.26 20.22 -4.63
N THR A 4 14.34 21.04 -5.68
CA THR A 4 13.85 22.43 -5.61
C THR A 4 12.35 22.51 -5.85
N ARG A 5 11.77 23.67 -5.57
CA ARG A 5 10.37 23.95 -5.86
C ARG A 5 10.08 23.82 -7.36
N GLU A 6 10.95 24.38 -8.19
CA GLU A 6 10.82 24.39 -9.65
C GLU A 6 10.89 22.97 -10.19
N GLN A 7 11.80 22.13 -9.65
CA GLN A 7 11.89 20.73 -10.03
C GLN A 7 10.62 19.96 -9.65
N LEU A 8 10.12 20.11 -8.43
CA LEU A 8 8.89 19.42 -8.02
C LEU A 8 7.66 19.91 -8.80
N ALA A 9 7.57 21.21 -9.09
CA ALA A 9 6.52 21.78 -9.93
C ALA A 9 6.58 21.28 -11.37
N ALA A 10 7.78 21.11 -11.92
CA ALA A 10 7.98 20.49 -13.22
C ALA A 10 7.58 19.01 -13.19
N ILE A 11 7.80 18.27 -12.11
CA ILE A 11 7.39 16.86 -12.02
C ILE A 11 5.87 16.74 -11.85
N MET A 12 5.28 17.53 -10.95
CA MET A 12 3.88 17.44 -10.51
C MET A 12 3.13 18.78 -10.72
N PRO A 13 2.84 19.17 -11.97
CA PRO A 13 2.25 20.49 -12.27
C PRO A 13 0.86 20.72 -11.66
N ARG A 14 0.03 19.67 -11.48
CA ARG A 14 -1.28 19.80 -10.81
C ARG A 14 -1.13 19.99 -9.30
N ALA A 15 -0.13 19.34 -8.68
CA ALA A 15 0.22 19.61 -7.28
C ALA A 15 0.63 21.08 -7.12
N HIS A 16 1.45 21.60 -8.03
CA HIS A 16 1.89 22.99 -8.02
C HIS A 16 0.73 23.97 -8.22
N ALA A 17 -0.15 23.71 -9.19
CA ALA A 17 -1.33 24.55 -9.45
C ALA A 17 -2.26 24.68 -8.24
N THR A 18 -2.22 23.72 -7.31
CA THR A 18 -3.02 23.70 -6.07
C THR A 18 -2.22 24.09 -4.82
N GLY A 19 -0.95 24.49 -4.97
CA GLY A 19 -0.03 24.82 -3.86
C GLY A 19 0.43 23.60 -3.04
N ARG A 20 0.06 22.39 -3.46
CA ARG A 20 0.39 21.14 -2.75
C ARG A 20 1.83 20.72 -2.96
N ALA A 21 2.44 21.05 -4.10
CA ALA A 21 3.87 20.79 -4.30
C ALA A 21 4.71 21.50 -3.23
N GLU A 22 4.45 22.79 -3.02
CA GLU A 22 5.11 23.62 -2.00
C GLU A 22 4.85 23.12 -0.59
N LEU A 23 3.61 22.71 -0.30
CA LEU A 23 3.23 22.17 1.01
C LEU A 23 4.00 20.89 1.35
N TRP A 24 4.22 20.01 0.38
CA TRP A 24 4.86 18.71 0.58
C TRP A 24 6.38 18.74 0.45
N LEU A 25 6.94 19.71 -0.28
CA LEU A 25 8.36 19.78 -0.58
C LEU A 25 9.27 19.67 0.66
N PRO A 26 9.03 20.40 1.77
CA PRO A 26 9.88 20.29 2.96
C PRO A 26 9.86 18.87 3.55
N SER A 27 8.69 18.23 3.57
CA SER A 27 8.53 16.87 4.10
C SER A 27 9.21 15.83 3.19
N LEU A 28 9.04 15.94 1.87
CA LEU A 28 9.74 15.06 0.92
C LEU A 28 11.27 15.22 1.06
N ASN A 29 11.78 16.44 1.11
CA ASN A 29 13.20 16.73 1.26
C ASN A 29 13.78 16.32 2.61
N ALA A 30 12.97 16.26 3.67
CA ALA A 30 13.39 15.72 4.96
C ALA A 30 13.46 14.19 4.95
N GLN A 31 12.44 13.53 4.38
CA GLN A 31 12.31 12.07 4.47
C GLN A 31 13.20 11.34 3.45
N MET A 32 13.33 11.85 2.23
CA MET A 32 14.17 11.22 1.20
C MET A 32 15.60 10.89 1.69
N PRO A 33 16.41 11.84 2.20
CA PRO A 33 17.75 11.52 2.71
C PRO A 33 17.72 10.61 3.96
N ALA A 34 16.72 10.75 4.84
CA ALA A 34 16.59 9.89 6.02
C ALA A 34 16.45 8.40 5.66
N TYR A 35 15.87 8.11 4.49
CA TYR A 35 15.69 6.76 3.95
C TYR A 35 16.67 6.42 2.81
N ARG A 36 17.77 7.19 2.67
CA ARG A 36 18.79 7.01 1.61
C ARG A 36 18.22 7.09 0.19
N ILE A 37 17.15 7.85 -0.02
CA ILE A 37 16.62 8.23 -1.33
C ILE A 37 17.34 9.52 -1.75
N ASP A 38 18.66 9.45 -1.86
CA ASP A 38 19.55 10.63 -1.93
C ASP A 38 20.37 10.73 -3.22
N ARG A 39 20.27 9.70 -4.07
CA ARG A 39 20.79 9.66 -5.44
C ARG A 39 19.72 10.11 -6.42
N GLU A 40 20.15 10.76 -7.50
CA GLU A 40 19.31 11.25 -8.59
C GLU A 40 18.25 10.22 -9.03
N ARG A 41 18.68 9.05 -9.48
CA ARG A 41 17.77 7.98 -9.93
C ARG A 41 16.77 7.49 -8.86
N ARG A 42 17.19 7.45 -7.59
CA ARG A 42 16.31 7.07 -6.48
C ARG A 42 15.23 8.14 -6.26
N ILE A 43 15.64 9.41 -6.26
CA ILE A 43 14.74 10.56 -6.11
C ILE A 43 13.75 10.61 -7.26
N GLU A 44 14.23 10.50 -8.50
CA GLU A 44 13.40 10.51 -9.71
C GLU A 44 12.28 9.47 -9.65
N MET A 45 12.67 8.21 -9.41
CA MET A 45 11.73 7.10 -9.41
C MET A 45 10.79 7.12 -8.18
N PHE A 46 11.28 7.59 -7.03
CA PHE A 46 10.45 7.80 -5.85
C PHE A 46 9.38 8.87 -6.12
N LEU A 47 9.76 10.04 -6.61
CA LEU A 47 8.82 11.11 -6.93
C LEU A 47 7.83 10.71 -8.03
N ALA A 48 8.29 9.99 -9.06
CA ALA A 48 7.40 9.46 -10.09
C ALA A 48 6.35 8.50 -9.53
N THR A 49 6.77 7.65 -8.58
CA THR A 49 5.86 6.73 -7.87
C THR A 49 4.85 7.52 -7.04
N ILE A 50 5.29 8.50 -6.24
CA ILE A 50 4.41 9.34 -5.43
C ILE A 50 3.39 10.08 -6.30
N ALA A 51 3.83 10.66 -7.42
CA ALA A 51 2.93 11.36 -8.34
C ALA A 51 1.80 10.46 -8.82
N GLU A 52 2.10 9.21 -9.18
CA GLU A 52 1.08 8.27 -9.63
C GLU A 52 0.12 7.86 -8.50
N GLU A 53 0.65 7.38 -7.37
CA GLU A 53 -0.17 6.81 -6.29
C GLU A 53 -1.11 7.83 -5.65
N THR A 54 -0.70 9.09 -5.64
CA THR A 54 -1.47 10.18 -5.00
C THR A 54 -2.22 11.04 -6.00
N GLY A 55 -1.99 10.85 -7.30
CA GLY A 55 -2.44 11.77 -8.34
C GLY A 55 -1.89 13.17 -8.18
N GLU A 56 -0.56 13.29 -8.06
CA GLU A 56 0.18 14.53 -7.80
C GLU A 56 -0.21 15.15 -6.46
N LEU A 57 -0.04 14.34 -5.42
CA LEU A 57 -0.22 14.67 -4.01
C LEU A 57 -1.67 14.99 -3.62
N GLN A 58 -2.67 14.73 -4.46
CA GLN A 58 -4.06 15.14 -4.23
C GLN A 58 -4.83 14.23 -3.28
N VAL A 59 -4.57 12.92 -3.29
CA VAL A 59 -5.33 11.93 -2.50
C VAL A 59 -4.58 11.56 -1.22
N GLN A 60 -5.31 11.48 -0.09
CA GLN A 60 -4.73 11.15 1.21
C GLN A 60 -5.42 10.00 1.97
N ALA A 61 -6.70 9.69 1.69
CA ALA A 61 -7.45 8.64 2.40
C ALA A 61 -8.49 7.93 1.52
N GLU A 62 -8.81 6.68 1.87
CA GLU A 62 -10.03 6.02 1.38
C GLU A 62 -11.28 6.78 1.85
N ASN A 63 -12.22 7.02 0.94
CA ASN A 63 -13.47 7.73 1.24
C ASN A 63 -14.63 6.80 1.65
N LEU A 64 -14.51 5.49 1.40
CA LEU A 64 -15.44 4.40 1.76
C LEU A 64 -16.92 4.71 1.56
N SER A 65 -17.25 5.45 0.50
CA SER A 65 -18.62 5.81 0.16
C SER A 65 -19.19 4.83 -0.87
N TYR A 66 -20.16 4.02 -0.46
CA TYR A 66 -20.83 3.02 -1.32
C TYR A 66 -22.34 3.09 -1.16
N THR A 67 -23.08 2.75 -2.23
CA THR A 67 -24.48 2.35 -2.10
C THR A 67 -24.55 0.98 -1.42
N GLY A 68 -25.71 0.63 -0.85
CA GLY A 68 -25.91 -0.68 -0.23
C GLY A 68 -25.71 -1.84 -1.22
N GLU A 69 -26.11 -1.64 -2.48
CA GLU A 69 -25.92 -2.60 -3.57
C GLU A 69 -24.44 -2.81 -3.87
N ARG A 70 -23.68 -1.72 -4.04
CA ARG A 70 -22.25 -1.82 -4.34
C ARG A 70 -21.48 -2.40 -3.17
N LEU A 71 -21.85 -2.03 -1.94
CA LEU A 71 -21.24 -2.59 -0.74
C LEU A 71 -21.50 -4.10 -0.64
N TYR A 72 -22.73 -4.54 -0.91
CA TYR A 72 -23.09 -5.95 -0.90
C TYR A 72 -22.38 -6.72 -2.02
N GLU A 73 -22.32 -6.17 -3.24
CA GLU A 73 -21.60 -6.79 -4.36
C GLU A 73 -20.13 -7.04 -4.04
N LEU A 74 -19.47 -6.06 -3.41
CA LEU A 74 -18.06 -6.12 -3.09
C LEU A 74 -17.74 -7.03 -1.89
N PHE A 75 -18.60 -7.04 -0.88
CA PHE A 75 -18.34 -7.67 0.42
C PHE A 75 -19.49 -8.56 0.89
N ALA A 76 -20.13 -9.28 -0.03
CA ALA A 76 -21.33 -10.09 0.24
C ALA A 76 -21.11 -11.05 1.42
N GLY A 77 -19.91 -11.62 1.54
CA GLY A 77 -19.56 -12.55 2.63
C GLY A 77 -19.54 -11.92 4.03
N THR A 78 -19.60 -10.58 4.14
CA THR A 78 -19.68 -9.86 5.43
C THR A 78 -21.11 -9.50 5.83
N PHE A 79 -22.10 -9.75 4.97
CA PHE A 79 -23.50 -9.42 5.20
C PHE A 79 -24.37 -10.67 5.15
N ARG A 80 -25.44 -10.69 5.95
CA ARG A 80 -26.48 -11.71 5.85
C ARG A 80 -27.28 -11.59 4.56
N ASP A 81 -27.59 -10.36 4.17
CA ASP A 81 -28.47 -10.02 3.05
C ASP A 81 -28.22 -8.57 2.59
N LEU A 82 -28.78 -8.21 1.43
CA LEU A 82 -28.69 -6.86 0.87
C LEU A 82 -29.33 -5.79 1.77
N ALA A 83 -30.34 -6.15 2.56
CA ALA A 83 -31.00 -5.18 3.45
C ALA A 83 -30.04 -4.72 4.56
N GLN A 84 -29.23 -5.62 5.10
CA GLN A 84 -28.18 -5.28 6.06
C GLN A 84 -27.12 -4.37 5.43
N ALA A 85 -26.67 -4.66 4.21
CA ALA A 85 -25.71 -3.81 3.51
C ALA A 85 -26.26 -2.39 3.26
N ARG A 86 -27.53 -2.26 2.85
CA ARG A 86 -28.21 -0.97 2.73
C ARG A 86 -28.30 -0.22 4.06
N ALA A 87 -28.62 -0.91 5.15
CA ALA A 87 -28.69 -0.30 6.48
C ALA A 87 -27.33 0.21 6.98
N VAL A 88 -26.24 -0.49 6.68
CA VAL A 88 -24.88 -0.04 7.00
C VAL A 88 -24.49 1.15 6.11
N ALA A 89 -24.72 1.05 4.80
CA ALA A 89 -24.39 2.12 3.86
C ALA A 89 -25.14 3.43 4.15
N ALA A 90 -26.39 3.36 4.60
CA ALA A 90 -27.20 4.53 4.98
C ALA A 90 -26.64 5.31 6.18
N GLN A 91 -25.79 4.69 7.02
CA GLN A 91 -25.12 5.35 8.14
C GLN A 91 -23.83 6.08 7.72
N GLY A 92 -23.42 5.94 6.45
CA GLY A 92 -22.29 6.65 5.87
C GLY A 92 -20.95 5.92 5.96
N PRO A 93 -19.87 6.56 5.46
CA PRO A 93 -18.57 5.92 5.28
C PRO A 93 -17.90 5.38 6.54
N GLU A 94 -18.08 6.06 7.67
CA GLU A 94 -17.53 5.61 8.95
C GLU A 94 -18.16 4.29 9.40
N ALA A 95 -19.48 4.15 9.29
CA ALA A 95 -20.17 2.90 9.59
C ALA A 95 -19.74 1.77 8.65
N ILE A 96 -19.53 2.08 7.37
CA ILE A 96 -18.99 1.12 6.40
C ILE A 96 -17.59 0.66 6.80
N ALA A 97 -16.69 1.59 7.14
CA ALA A 97 -15.33 1.27 7.54
C ALA A 97 -15.29 0.42 8.82
N ASN A 98 -16.06 0.82 9.84
CA ASN A 98 -16.21 0.08 11.09
C ASN A 98 -16.83 -1.30 10.88
N TRP A 99 -17.66 -1.48 9.85
CA TRP A 99 -18.18 -2.80 9.49
C TRP A 99 -17.14 -3.68 8.80
N ILE A 100 -16.52 -3.18 7.75
CA ILE A 100 -15.62 -3.94 6.86
C ILE A 100 -14.29 -4.24 7.53
N TYR A 101 -13.80 -3.33 8.37
CA TYR A 101 -12.48 -3.44 8.99
C TYR A 101 -12.48 -3.98 10.43
N ALA A 102 -13.64 -4.23 11.05
CA ALA A 102 -13.70 -4.75 12.42
C ALA A 102 -13.20 -6.20 12.55
N ASP A 103 -12.40 -6.46 13.57
CA ASP A 103 -11.88 -7.80 13.87
C ASP A 103 -12.97 -8.77 14.35
N ALA A 104 -14.08 -8.25 14.87
CA ALA A 104 -15.24 -9.05 15.26
C ALA A 104 -15.87 -9.80 14.07
N ARG A 105 -15.60 -9.37 12.83
CA ARG A 105 -16.08 -10.00 11.59
C ARG A 105 -14.97 -10.72 10.82
N ARG A 106 -13.79 -10.84 11.42
CA ARG A 106 -12.63 -11.52 10.84
C ARG A 106 -12.31 -12.78 11.64
N SER A 107 -11.92 -13.84 10.96
CA SER A 107 -11.36 -15.01 11.63
C SER A 107 -10.08 -14.62 12.39
N PRO A 108 -9.75 -15.27 13.51
CA PRO A 108 -8.64 -14.87 14.38
C PRO A 108 -7.32 -14.62 13.65
N GLY A 109 -7.05 -15.39 12.59
CA GLY A 109 -5.87 -15.22 11.75
C GLY A 109 -5.81 -13.87 11.04
N PHE A 110 -6.93 -13.30 10.57
CA PHE A 110 -7.02 -12.11 9.68
C PHE A 110 -7.26 -10.79 10.38
N ARG A 111 -7.25 -10.82 11.71
CA ARG A 111 -7.43 -9.64 12.54
C ARG A 111 -6.37 -8.60 12.23
N LEU A 112 -6.80 -7.36 12.04
CA LEU A 112 -6.00 -6.18 11.78
C LEU A 112 -5.64 -5.45 13.08
N GLY A 113 -6.05 -5.98 14.22
CA GLY A 113 -5.98 -5.32 15.53
C GLY A 113 -7.17 -4.38 15.77
N ASN A 114 -8.15 -4.29 14.88
CA ASN A 114 -9.28 -3.37 15.00
C ASN A 114 -10.31 -3.91 16.00
N ASN A 115 -10.02 -3.72 17.29
CA ASN A 115 -10.76 -4.28 18.42
C ASN A 115 -11.69 -3.28 19.14
N ALA A 116 -11.59 -1.99 18.82
CA ALA A 116 -12.55 -0.97 19.25
C ALA A 116 -13.66 -0.74 18.19
N PRO A 117 -14.84 -0.24 18.58
CA PRO A 117 -15.97 -0.02 17.65
C PRO A 117 -15.67 0.91 16.47
N ASP A 118 -14.78 1.88 16.64
CA ASP A 118 -14.40 2.89 15.66
C ASP A 118 -13.04 2.62 14.98
N ASP A 119 -12.35 1.53 15.34
CA ASP A 119 -11.01 1.21 14.82
C ASP A 119 -11.02 1.04 13.30
N GLY A 120 -12.12 0.55 12.71
CA GLY A 120 -12.21 0.35 11.27
C GLY A 120 -12.10 1.66 10.47
N TRP A 121 -12.77 2.72 10.93
CA TRP A 121 -12.65 4.06 10.39
C TRP A 121 -11.32 4.70 10.81
N ARG A 122 -10.97 4.62 12.10
CA ARG A 122 -9.77 5.24 12.65
C ARG A 122 -8.51 4.74 11.96
N TYR A 123 -8.42 3.46 11.57
CA TYR A 123 -7.26 2.85 10.90
C TYR A 123 -7.56 2.39 9.46
N ARG A 124 -8.48 3.04 8.76
CA ARG A 124 -8.71 2.85 7.31
C ARG A 124 -7.49 3.24 6.47
N GLY A 125 -7.46 2.85 5.20
CA GLY A 125 -6.37 3.13 4.28
C GLY A 125 -6.04 4.62 4.16
N ARG A 126 -4.79 4.99 4.46
CA ARG A 126 -4.27 6.37 4.30
C ARG A 126 -2.87 6.42 3.71
N GLY A 127 -2.51 7.62 3.28
CA GLY A 127 -1.19 7.99 2.79
C GLY A 127 -0.92 7.47 1.38
N PRO A 128 0.24 7.83 0.81
CA PRO A 128 0.59 7.46 -0.56
C PRO A 128 0.62 5.96 -0.83
N MET A 129 0.87 5.15 0.22
CA MET A 129 1.05 3.69 0.09
C MET A 129 -0.08 2.87 0.71
N GLN A 130 -1.22 3.49 1.07
CA GLN A 130 -2.43 2.81 1.57
C GLN A 130 -2.17 1.91 2.80
N LEU A 131 -1.67 2.49 3.90
CA LEU A 131 -1.51 1.76 5.17
C LEU A 131 -2.88 1.55 5.84
N THR A 132 -3.24 0.30 6.15
CA THR A 132 -4.56 -0.09 6.69
C THR A 132 -4.45 -1.05 7.88
N GLY A 133 -5.25 -0.82 8.92
CA GLY A 133 -5.38 -1.67 10.10
C GLY A 133 -4.51 -1.25 11.28
N LYS A 134 -5.06 -1.24 12.50
CA LYS A 134 -4.40 -0.74 13.72
C LYS A 134 -3.03 -1.36 13.98
N ALA A 135 -2.90 -2.67 13.81
CA ALA A 135 -1.63 -3.36 13.98
C ALA A 135 -0.56 -2.88 12.97
N ASN A 136 -0.96 -2.53 11.75
CA ASN A 136 -0.04 -2.01 10.73
C ASN A 136 0.37 -0.56 11.03
N TYR A 137 -0.56 0.28 11.48
CA TYR A 137 -0.25 1.62 11.98
C TYR A 137 0.71 1.58 13.17
N PHE A 138 0.47 0.71 14.14
CA PHE A 138 1.32 0.59 15.33
C PHE A 138 2.72 0.14 14.96
N ARG A 139 2.87 -0.80 14.01
CA ARG A 139 4.19 -1.19 13.51
C ARG A 139 4.90 -0.04 12.82
N PHE A 140 4.19 0.73 11.99
CA PHE A 140 4.77 1.90 11.35
C PHE A 140 5.24 2.93 12.39
N PHE A 141 4.37 3.33 13.33
CA PHE A 141 4.70 4.27 14.40
C PHE A 141 5.89 3.80 15.23
N ALA A 142 5.89 2.53 15.64
CA ALA A 142 7.02 1.94 16.34
C ALA A 142 8.32 2.04 15.51
N ALA A 143 8.26 1.69 14.22
CA ALA A 143 9.42 1.70 13.33
C ALA A 143 9.98 3.10 13.08
N VAL A 144 9.16 4.14 13.17
CA VAL A 144 9.59 5.55 13.05
C VAL A 144 9.79 6.25 14.40
N GLY A 145 9.74 5.50 15.51
CA GLY A 145 10.00 6.02 16.86
C GLY A 145 8.88 6.90 17.43
N MET A 146 7.66 6.78 16.92
CA MET A 146 6.48 7.49 17.41
C MET A 146 5.70 6.69 18.46
N PRO A 147 4.99 7.36 19.38
CA PRO A 147 4.06 6.70 20.30
C PRO A 147 2.99 5.89 19.55
N LEU A 148 2.60 4.73 20.09
CA LEU A 148 1.61 3.86 19.41
C LEU A 148 0.20 4.46 19.39
N ASP A 149 -0.12 5.31 20.35
CA ASP A 149 -1.38 6.04 20.46
C ASP A 149 -1.43 7.31 19.59
N THR A 150 -0.41 7.55 18.76
CA THR A 150 -0.40 8.60 17.74
C THR A 150 -1.68 8.55 16.91
N ASP A 151 -2.25 9.72 16.64
CA ASP A 151 -3.43 9.85 15.77
C ASP A 151 -3.11 9.35 14.34
N PRO A 152 -3.84 8.35 13.82
CA PRO A 152 -3.68 7.85 12.44
C PRO A 152 -3.81 8.92 11.34
N ASP A 153 -4.50 10.03 11.63
CA ASP A 153 -4.59 11.17 10.71
C ASP A 153 -3.23 11.87 10.49
N TYR A 154 -2.20 11.54 11.28
CA TYR A 154 -0.81 11.88 10.97
C TYR A 154 -0.43 11.51 9.52
N LEU A 155 -0.90 10.37 8.99
CA LEU A 155 -0.61 9.96 7.60
C LEU A 155 -1.30 10.84 6.54
N LEU A 156 -2.25 11.70 6.93
CA LEU A 156 -2.86 12.70 6.05
C LEU A 156 -2.04 13.98 5.99
N THR A 157 -1.15 14.20 6.96
CA THR A 157 -0.23 15.35 6.92
C THR A 157 0.83 15.12 5.83
N PRO A 158 1.40 16.18 5.24
CA PRO A 158 2.54 16.04 4.34
C PRO A 158 3.73 15.29 4.98
N GLU A 159 3.98 15.51 6.26
CA GLU A 159 5.07 14.88 7.00
C GLU A 159 4.84 13.37 7.14
N GLY A 160 3.71 12.97 7.74
CA GLY A 160 3.40 11.54 7.92
C GLY A 160 3.15 10.81 6.61
N GLY A 161 2.60 11.48 5.60
CA GLY A 161 2.46 10.94 4.26
C GLY A 161 3.81 10.68 3.59
N ALA A 162 4.73 11.66 3.62
CA ALA A 162 6.08 11.50 3.07
C ALA A 162 6.89 10.44 3.83
N GLN A 163 6.80 10.44 5.17
CA GLN A 163 7.53 9.50 6.02
C GLN A 163 7.04 8.06 5.81
N SER A 164 5.72 7.85 5.76
CA SER A 164 5.15 6.51 5.50
C SER A 164 5.51 6.00 4.11
N ALA A 165 5.54 6.86 3.10
CA ALA A 165 5.93 6.46 1.75
C ALA A 165 7.43 6.15 1.64
N ALA A 166 8.29 6.97 2.24
CA ALA A 166 9.74 6.72 2.27
C ALA A 166 10.07 5.46 3.10
N HIS A 167 9.36 5.23 4.21
CA HIS A 167 9.46 4.01 5.00
C HIS A 167 9.07 2.78 4.19
N PHE A 168 7.92 2.81 3.52
CA PHE A 168 7.51 1.74 2.62
C PHE A 168 8.54 1.47 1.54
N TRP A 169 9.04 2.53 0.88
CA TRP A 169 10.03 2.45 -0.19
C TRP A 169 11.30 1.71 0.28
N ALA A 170 11.83 2.12 1.43
CA ALA A 170 13.02 1.50 2.00
C ALA A 170 12.76 0.05 2.46
N ALA A 171 11.64 -0.21 3.14
CA ALA A 171 11.32 -1.55 3.64
C ALA A 171 11.09 -2.57 2.51
N ASN A 172 10.75 -2.09 1.32
CA ASN A 172 10.50 -2.93 0.14
C ASN A 172 11.68 -2.94 -0.85
N GLY A 173 12.88 -2.51 -0.46
CA GLY A 173 14.09 -2.61 -1.28
C GLY A 173 14.01 -1.84 -2.61
N CYS A 174 13.22 -0.75 -2.63
CA CYS A 174 13.01 0.03 -3.84
C CYS A 174 14.27 0.84 -4.22
N ASN A 175 15.15 1.16 -3.26
CA ASN A 175 16.43 1.81 -3.52
C ASN A 175 17.32 0.95 -4.43
N GLU A 176 17.42 -0.34 -4.16
CA GLU A 176 18.26 -1.28 -4.91
C GLU A 176 17.72 -1.50 -6.33
N ILE A 177 16.40 -1.55 -6.48
CA ILE A 177 15.77 -1.63 -7.81
C ILE A 177 15.96 -0.32 -8.59
N ALA A 178 15.82 0.83 -7.91
CA ALA A 178 16.05 2.12 -8.53
C ALA A 178 17.48 2.25 -9.01
N ASP A 179 18.47 1.81 -8.22
CA ASP A 179 19.88 1.81 -8.62
C ASP A 179 20.16 0.97 -9.86
N SER A 180 19.40 -0.10 -10.12
CA SER A 180 19.54 -0.91 -11.33
C SER A 180 18.94 -0.25 -12.57
N GLY A 181 18.15 0.81 -12.41
CA GLY A 181 17.43 1.48 -13.50
C GLY A 181 16.21 0.72 -14.03
N ASP A 182 15.80 -0.37 -13.39
CA ASP A 182 14.66 -1.19 -13.86
C ASP A 182 13.33 -0.64 -13.30
N PHE A 183 12.82 0.42 -13.93
CA PHE A 183 11.57 1.04 -13.53
C PHE A 183 10.34 0.14 -13.69
N THR A 184 10.42 -0.84 -14.58
CA THR A 184 9.36 -1.85 -14.74
C THR A 184 9.33 -2.79 -13.53
N ALA A 185 10.49 -3.26 -13.06
CA ALA A 185 10.58 -4.04 -11.84
C ALA A 185 10.14 -3.22 -10.61
N LEU A 186 10.50 -1.94 -10.55
CA LEU A 186 10.08 -1.05 -9.48
C LEU A 186 8.56 -0.89 -9.46
N THR A 187 7.96 -0.62 -10.62
CA THR A 187 6.50 -0.51 -10.77
C THR A 187 5.80 -1.78 -10.30
N ARG A 188 6.29 -2.96 -10.68
CA ARG A 188 5.76 -4.24 -10.18
C ARG A 188 5.88 -4.35 -8.67
N ARG A 189 7.04 -3.98 -8.11
CA ARG A 189 7.29 -4.03 -6.66
C ARG A 189 6.29 -3.17 -5.90
N VAL A 190 6.05 -1.94 -6.35
CA VAL A 190 5.16 -1.00 -5.66
C VAL A 190 3.70 -1.35 -5.86
N ASN A 191 3.27 -1.57 -7.10
CA ASN A 191 1.85 -1.60 -7.48
C ASN A 191 1.24 -3.01 -7.57
N GLY A 192 2.04 -4.06 -7.43
CA GLY A 192 1.51 -5.40 -7.60
C GLY A 192 1.43 -5.92 -9.03
N GLY A 193 1.90 -5.12 -9.98
CA GLY A 193 1.73 -5.38 -11.41
C GLY A 193 2.16 -4.17 -12.22
N LEU A 194 1.73 -4.11 -13.48
CA LEU A 194 2.08 -3.05 -14.43
C LEU A 194 0.94 -2.09 -14.74
N ILE A 195 -0.10 -2.06 -13.88
CA ILE A 195 -1.19 -1.11 -14.04
C ILE A 195 -0.61 0.31 -13.96
N ASN A 196 -1.04 1.14 -14.90
CA ASN A 196 -0.58 2.51 -15.13
C ASN A 196 0.93 2.65 -15.39
N LEU A 197 1.59 1.64 -15.94
CA LEU A 197 3.02 1.73 -16.29
C LEU A 197 3.32 2.93 -17.21
N ALA A 198 2.45 3.23 -18.18
CA ALA A 198 2.61 4.40 -19.05
C ALA A 198 2.55 5.73 -18.28
N THR A 199 1.62 5.87 -17.33
CA THR A 199 1.51 7.07 -16.50
C THR A 199 2.69 7.19 -15.53
N ARG A 200 3.16 6.08 -14.97
CA ARG A 200 4.38 6.05 -14.13
C ARG A 200 5.62 6.44 -14.94
N GLN A 201 5.75 5.91 -16.16
CA GLN A 201 6.86 6.25 -17.05
C GLN A 201 6.83 7.73 -17.40
N TYR A 202 5.66 8.29 -17.70
CA TYR A 202 5.48 9.72 -17.92
C TYR A 202 6.02 10.57 -16.75
N TYR A 203 5.69 10.23 -15.50
CA TYR A 203 6.22 10.97 -14.35
C TYR A 203 7.72 10.73 -14.13
N TRP A 204 8.24 9.56 -14.48
CA TRP A 204 9.69 9.31 -14.41
C TRP A 204 10.43 10.13 -15.46
N ASP A 205 9.96 10.19 -16.70
CA ASP A 205 10.53 11.02 -17.77
C ASP A 205 10.57 12.51 -17.36
N ARG A 206 9.50 13.01 -16.72
CA ARG A 206 9.47 14.37 -16.15
C ARG A 206 10.47 14.56 -15.02
N ALA A 207 10.64 13.55 -14.16
CA ALA A 207 11.61 13.62 -13.08
C ALA A 207 13.05 13.64 -13.59
N GLN A 208 13.35 12.84 -14.60
CA GLN A 208 14.65 12.87 -15.29
C GLN A 208 14.90 14.24 -15.94
N ALA A 209 13.90 14.82 -16.61
CA ALA A 209 14.03 16.14 -17.22
C ALA A 209 14.22 17.26 -16.20
N ALA A 210 13.45 17.24 -15.11
CA ALA A 210 13.55 18.25 -14.06
C ALA A 210 14.87 18.18 -13.28
N ILE A 211 15.44 16.98 -13.11
CA ILE A 211 16.62 16.76 -12.26
C ILE A 211 17.91 16.63 -13.08
N GLY A 212 17.90 15.85 -14.16
CA GLY A 212 19.07 15.46 -14.96
C GLY A 212 19.28 16.25 -16.26
N GLU A 213 18.71 17.45 -16.36
CA GLU A 213 18.91 18.40 -17.47
C GLU A 213 18.44 17.93 -18.86
N THR A 214 17.57 16.92 -18.95
CA THR A 214 16.96 16.54 -20.24
C THR A 214 15.76 17.45 -20.58
N PRO A 215 15.40 17.61 -21.88
CA PRO A 215 14.21 18.37 -22.24
C PRO A 215 12.95 17.79 -21.62
N MET A 216 12.08 18.67 -21.10
CA MET A 216 10.79 18.25 -20.54
C MET A 216 9.96 17.53 -21.61
N PRO A 217 9.38 16.35 -21.30
CA PRO A 217 8.53 15.64 -22.25
C PRO A 217 7.27 16.45 -22.55
N GLU A 218 6.92 16.51 -23.84
CA GLU A 218 5.66 17.08 -24.30
C GLU A 218 4.49 16.12 -24.06
N GLY A 219 3.30 16.66 -23.80
CA GLY A 219 2.06 15.88 -23.72
C GLY A 219 1.40 15.84 -22.34
N GLU A 220 0.14 15.41 -22.36
CA GLU A 220 -0.70 15.28 -21.18
C GLU A 220 -0.42 13.98 -20.43
N VAL A 221 -0.79 13.94 -19.15
CA VAL A 221 -0.72 12.74 -18.32
C VAL A 221 -1.56 11.63 -18.97
N PRO A 222 -1.01 10.44 -19.26
CA PRO A 222 -1.77 9.33 -19.83
C PRO A 222 -2.98 8.95 -18.95
N PRO A 223 -4.10 8.53 -19.55
CA PRO A 223 -5.31 8.20 -18.80
C PRO A 223 -5.04 7.04 -17.83
N ARG A 224 -5.44 7.23 -16.57
CA ARG A 224 -5.25 6.24 -15.52
C ARG A 224 -6.30 5.14 -15.60
N GLN A 225 -5.83 3.90 -15.50
CA GLN A 225 -6.67 2.73 -15.30
C GLN A 225 -6.98 2.57 -13.81
N ALA A 226 -8.15 2.00 -13.52
CA ALA A 226 -8.55 1.70 -12.15
C ALA A 226 -7.61 0.64 -11.55
N GLN A 227 -7.14 0.90 -10.32
CA GLN A 227 -6.38 -0.10 -9.58
C GLN A 227 -7.30 -1.24 -9.08
N PRO A 228 -6.77 -2.47 -8.93
CA PRO A 228 -7.52 -3.55 -8.33
C PRO A 228 -7.85 -3.19 -6.88
N ARG A 229 -9.08 -3.47 -6.45
CA ARG A 229 -9.47 -3.30 -5.06
C ARG A 229 -8.64 -4.18 -4.12
N LEU A 230 -8.59 -3.80 -2.85
CA LEU A 230 -8.11 -4.66 -1.77
C LEU A 230 -8.99 -5.92 -1.68
N LEU A 231 -8.38 -7.11 -1.61
CA LEU A 231 -9.12 -8.33 -1.25
C LEU A 231 -8.79 -8.71 0.18
N LEU A 232 -9.83 -9.06 0.93
CA LEU A 232 -9.78 -9.42 2.33
C LEU A 232 -10.86 -10.47 2.62
N GLU A 233 -10.84 -11.02 3.83
CA GLU A 233 -11.88 -11.93 4.27
C GLU A 233 -13.28 -11.32 4.11
N GLY A 234 -14.21 -12.10 3.55
CA GLY A 234 -15.57 -11.67 3.21
C GLY A 234 -15.72 -11.03 1.83
N THR A 235 -14.63 -10.73 1.13
CA THR A 235 -14.66 -10.30 -0.28
C THR A 235 -15.14 -11.43 -1.20
N THR A 236 -15.95 -11.11 -2.21
CA THR A 236 -16.45 -12.08 -3.21
C THR A 236 -16.27 -11.56 -4.63
N GLY A 237 -16.08 -12.44 -5.61
CA GLY A 237 -16.03 -12.09 -7.05
C GLY A 237 -14.99 -12.87 -7.86
N ASP A 238 -14.92 -12.57 -9.16
CA ASP A 238 -13.99 -13.24 -10.08
C ASP A 238 -12.52 -12.92 -9.79
N ASP A 239 -12.24 -11.75 -9.20
CA ASP A 239 -10.90 -11.39 -8.72
C ASP A 239 -10.44 -12.27 -7.55
N VAL A 240 -11.37 -12.68 -6.67
CA VAL A 240 -11.10 -13.69 -5.62
C VAL A 240 -10.88 -15.07 -6.24
N ARG A 241 -11.66 -15.44 -7.26
CA ARG A 241 -11.48 -16.71 -7.98
C ARG A 241 -10.09 -16.79 -8.63
N ALA A 242 -9.68 -15.71 -9.29
CA ALA A 242 -8.34 -15.60 -9.88
C ALA A 242 -7.22 -15.65 -8.83
N LEU A 243 -7.43 -15.04 -7.66
CA LEU A 243 -6.52 -15.15 -6.51
C LEU A 243 -6.40 -16.62 -6.05
N GLN A 244 -7.52 -17.30 -5.83
CA GLN A 244 -7.56 -18.71 -5.40
C GLN A 244 -6.81 -19.61 -6.40
N ALA A 245 -7.06 -19.42 -7.70
CA ALA A 245 -6.37 -20.15 -8.76
C ALA A 245 -4.85 -19.90 -8.74
N THR A 246 -4.45 -18.67 -8.51
CA THR A 246 -3.03 -18.30 -8.42
C THR A 246 -2.38 -18.89 -7.18
N LEU A 247 -3.05 -18.86 -6.03
CA LEU A 247 -2.56 -19.48 -4.79
C LEU A 247 -2.43 -21.00 -4.93
N ASN A 248 -3.39 -21.67 -5.58
CA ASN A 248 -3.30 -23.11 -5.87
C ASN A 248 -2.04 -23.47 -6.66
N ARG A 249 -1.58 -22.58 -7.56
CA ARG A 249 -0.36 -22.79 -8.36
C ARG A 249 0.93 -22.38 -7.65
N THR A 250 0.90 -21.34 -6.81
CA THR A 250 2.12 -20.65 -6.33
C THR A 250 2.41 -20.81 -4.83
N SER A 251 1.39 -21.05 -4.01
CA SER A 251 1.51 -20.94 -2.55
C SER A 251 1.89 -22.24 -1.85
N GLY A 252 1.98 -23.36 -2.57
CA GLY A 252 2.19 -24.70 -1.99
C GLY A 252 1.14 -25.12 -0.97
N ALA A 253 0.01 -24.41 -0.90
CA ALA A 253 -1.23 -24.79 -0.24
C ALA A 253 -2.28 -25.16 -1.32
N PRO A 254 -2.08 -26.29 -2.02
CA PRO A 254 -3.02 -26.71 -3.07
C PRO A 254 -4.35 -27.15 -2.46
N GLY A 255 -5.43 -26.93 -3.20
CA GLY A 255 -6.75 -27.47 -2.85
C GLY A 255 -7.76 -26.43 -2.37
N LEU A 256 -7.52 -25.14 -2.61
CA LEU A 256 -8.59 -24.15 -2.49
C LEU A 256 -9.66 -24.44 -3.54
N VAL A 257 -10.92 -24.40 -3.12
CA VAL A 257 -12.04 -24.31 -4.06
C VAL A 257 -12.00 -22.91 -4.67
N GLU A 258 -11.93 -22.84 -6.00
CA GLU A 258 -11.96 -21.59 -6.75
C GLU A 258 -13.40 -21.11 -6.90
N ASP A 259 -14.07 -20.80 -5.78
CA ASP A 259 -15.48 -20.41 -5.71
C ASP A 259 -15.72 -18.90 -5.78
N GLY A 260 -14.65 -18.10 -5.79
CA GLY A 260 -14.74 -16.64 -5.74
C GLY A 260 -15.14 -16.09 -4.37
N HIS A 261 -15.03 -16.87 -3.29
CA HIS A 261 -15.33 -16.44 -1.92
C HIS A 261 -14.05 -16.39 -1.07
N PHE A 262 -13.73 -15.22 -0.53
CA PHE A 262 -12.56 -15.05 0.31
C PHE A 262 -12.92 -15.44 1.75
N GLY A 263 -12.95 -16.75 2.00
CA GLY A 263 -13.15 -17.32 3.33
C GLY A 263 -11.85 -17.61 4.09
N PRO A 264 -11.95 -18.27 5.26
CA PRO A 264 -10.81 -18.59 6.12
C PRO A 264 -9.72 -19.42 5.42
N ALA A 265 -10.10 -20.33 4.51
CA ALA A 265 -9.16 -21.15 3.75
C ALA A 265 -8.33 -20.30 2.76
N THR A 266 -9.00 -19.46 1.96
CA THR A 266 -8.35 -18.51 1.03
C THR A 266 -7.41 -17.58 1.79
N GLY A 267 -7.86 -17.03 2.91
CA GLY A 267 -7.01 -16.19 3.74
C GLY A 267 -5.81 -16.95 4.32
N GLY A 268 -5.99 -18.19 4.76
CA GLY A 268 -4.91 -19.01 5.30
C GLY A 268 -3.80 -19.18 4.27
N ALA A 269 -4.19 -19.49 3.03
CA ALA A 269 -3.27 -19.57 1.90
C ALA A 269 -2.59 -18.23 1.58
N VAL A 270 -3.30 -17.10 1.65
CA VAL A 270 -2.69 -15.75 1.49
C VAL A 270 -1.61 -15.51 2.53
N LYS A 271 -1.86 -15.83 3.81
CA LYS A 271 -0.86 -15.64 4.88
C LYS A 271 0.35 -16.55 4.74
N VAL A 272 0.13 -17.81 4.37
CA VAL A 272 1.23 -18.74 4.05
C VAL A 272 2.07 -18.19 2.91
N PHE A 273 1.41 -17.68 1.86
CA PHE A 273 2.09 -17.06 0.74
C PHE A 273 2.88 -15.81 1.15
N GLN A 274 2.26 -14.88 1.88
CA GLN A 274 2.90 -13.67 2.39
C GLN A 274 4.15 -13.99 3.22
N ALA A 275 4.04 -14.95 4.15
CA ALA A 275 5.17 -15.37 4.98
C ALA A 275 6.33 -15.92 4.13
N ARG A 276 6.03 -16.76 3.13
CA ARG A 276 7.05 -17.32 2.21
C ARG A 276 7.68 -16.28 1.30
N ALA A 277 6.89 -15.30 0.88
CA ALA A 277 7.35 -14.20 0.05
C ALA A 277 8.09 -13.10 0.84
N GLY A 278 8.27 -13.27 2.15
CA GLY A 278 8.90 -12.26 3.02
C GLY A 278 8.07 -10.98 3.17
N LEU A 279 6.76 -11.07 2.90
CA LEU A 279 5.83 -9.95 3.02
C LEU A 279 5.27 -9.85 4.44
N HIS A 280 4.66 -8.70 4.71
CA HIS A 280 3.86 -8.53 5.90
C HIS A 280 2.66 -9.51 5.90
N VAL A 281 2.43 -10.21 7.03
CA VAL A 281 1.44 -11.30 7.15
C VAL A 281 0.12 -10.81 7.75
N ASP A 282 -0.56 -9.89 7.06
CA ASP A 282 -1.87 -9.37 7.47
C ASP A 282 -3.05 -10.15 6.86
N GLY A 283 -2.82 -10.92 5.80
CA GLY A 283 -3.86 -11.59 5.02
C GLY A 283 -4.64 -10.66 4.08
N LEU A 284 -4.16 -9.43 3.88
CA LEU A 284 -4.70 -8.49 2.90
C LEU A 284 -4.00 -8.67 1.55
N VAL A 285 -4.78 -8.74 0.48
CA VAL A 285 -4.26 -8.80 -0.89
C VAL A 285 -4.27 -7.41 -1.49
N GLY A 286 -3.32 -6.59 -1.04
CA GLY A 286 -2.99 -5.30 -1.63
C GLY A 286 -1.93 -5.40 -2.74
N PRO A 287 -1.42 -4.25 -3.22
CA PRO A 287 -0.40 -4.18 -4.27
C PRO A 287 0.80 -5.12 -4.04
N LEU A 288 1.46 -5.07 -2.88
CA LEU A 288 2.63 -5.92 -2.60
C LEU A 288 2.33 -7.43 -2.70
N THR A 289 1.22 -7.87 -2.13
CA THR A 289 0.81 -9.28 -2.20
C THR A 289 0.55 -9.70 -3.64
N ARG A 290 -0.07 -8.85 -4.45
CA ARG A 290 -0.27 -9.09 -5.89
C ARG A 290 1.06 -9.18 -6.65
N ALA A 291 2.03 -8.32 -6.32
CA ALA A 291 3.34 -8.29 -6.97
C ALA A 291 4.03 -9.64 -6.84
N ALA A 292 4.07 -10.13 -5.59
CA ALA A 292 4.69 -11.39 -5.25
C ALA A 292 3.95 -12.55 -5.92
N LEU A 293 2.61 -12.55 -5.95
CA LEU A 293 1.82 -13.59 -6.61
C LEU A 293 2.12 -13.67 -8.10
N VAL A 294 2.20 -12.53 -8.79
CA VAL A 294 2.58 -12.46 -10.20
C VAL A 294 4.00 -12.97 -10.41
N ALA A 295 4.95 -12.53 -9.58
CA ALA A 295 6.34 -12.97 -9.67
C ALA A 295 6.50 -14.49 -9.47
N ALA A 296 5.73 -15.07 -8.54
CA ALA A 296 5.72 -16.51 -8.27
C ALA A 296 5.01 -17.33 -9.36
N ALA A 297 4.10 -16.72 -10.13
CA ALA A 297 3.36 -17.39 -11.20
C ALA A 297 4.13 -17.49 -12.52
N VAL A 298 5.24 -16.77 -12.68
CA VAL A 298 6.11 -16.84 -13.86
C VAL A 298 7.16 -17.93 -13.63
N PRO A 299 7.20 -19.01 -14.45
CA PRO A 299 8.25 -20.02 -14.33
C PRO A 299 9.61 -19.39 -14.67
N ASP A 300 10.63 -19.73 -13.88
CA ASP A 300 12.06 -19.51 -14.17
C ASP A 300 12.69 -18.15 -13.82
N ARG A 301 12.27 -17.51 -12.73
CA ARG A 301 13.10 -16.49 -12.07
C ARG A 301 13.30 -16.84 -10.61
N ALA A 302 14.55 -17.08 -10.21
CA ALA A 302 14.93 -17.20 -8.82
C ALA A 302 14.38 -15.99 -8.04
N PRO A 303 13.78 -16.18 -6.86
CA PRO A 303 13.35 -15.06 -6.04
C PRO A 303 14.57 -14.14 -5.81
N PRO A 304 14.44 -12.82 -5.96
CA PRO A 304 15.55 -11.94 -5.62
C PRO A 304 15.88 -12.18 -4.15
N ALA A 305 17.10 -12.67 -3.88
CA ALA A 305 17.62 -12.72 -2.53
C ALA A 305 17.57 -11.29 -1.99
N MET A 306 16.82 -11.06 -0.91
CA MET A 306 16.85 -9.79 -0.22
C MET A 306 18.30 -9.56 0.26
N PRO A 307 18.97 -8.47 -0.14
CA PRO A 307 20.19 -8.09 0.53
C PRO A 307 19.83 -7.76 1.98
N THR A 308 20.58 -8.32 2.92
CA THR A 308 20.57 -7.87 4.31
C THR A 308 20.98 -6.40 4.34
N SER A 309 19.99 -5.50 4.38
CA SER A 309 20.23 -4.06 4.47
C SER A 309 20.92 -3.74 5.80
N SER A 310 22.05 -3.05 5.71
CA SER A 310 22.78 -2.40 6.81
C SER A 310 22.17 -1.03 7.17
N ALA A 311 20.84 -0.95 7.19
CA ALA A 311 20.18 0.02 8.06
C ALA A 311 20.43 -0.44 9.50
N THR A 312 20.81 0.48 10.39
CA THR A 312 20.99 0.16 11.81
C THR A 312 19.76 -0.62 12.28
N PRO A 313 19.91 -1.90 12.66
CA PRO A 313 18.76 -2.66 13.09
C PRO A 313 18.22 -1.96 14.33
N ALA A 314 16.90 -1.78 14.41
CA ALA A 314 16.28 -1.62 15.72
C ALA A 314 16.88 -2.74 16.61
N PRO A 315 17.29 -2.46 17.86
CA PRO A 315 17.99 -3.42 18.70
C PRO A 315 17.27 -4.77 18.64
N ARG A 316 17.99 -5.90 18.62
CA ARG A 316 17.40 -7.24 18.48
C ARG A 316 16.23 -7.51 19.45
N ASP A 317 16.16 -6.77 20.56
CA ASP A 317 15.09 -6.83 21.55
C ASP A 317 13.81 -6.04 21.17
N PHE A 318 13.87 -5.10 20.22
CA PHE A 318 12.74 -4.26 19.82
C PHE A 318 11.62 -5.05 19.16
N TRP A 319 11.93 -5.97 18.24
CA TRP A 319 10.90 -6.77 17.55
C TRP A 319 10.30 -7.85 18.46
N ALA A 320 11.08 -8.38 19.41
CA ALA A 320 10.58 -9.27 20.45
C ALA A 320 9.69 -8.54 21.45
N GLN A 321 10.08 -7.33 21.88
CA GLN A 321 9.30 -6.47 22.76
C GLN A 321 8.05 -5.91 22.08
N LEU A 322 8.12 -5.54 20.79
CA LEU A 322 6.95 -5.12 20.02
C LEU A 322 6.01 -6.31 19.77
N GLY A 323 6.54 -7.51 19.48
CA GLY A 323 5.74 -8.72 19.38
C GLY A 323 5.05 -9.11 20.69
N GLU A 324 5.70 -8.88 21.84
CA GLU A 324 5.13 -9.06 23.18
C GLU A 324 4.09 -7.97 23.51
N LEU A 325 4.38 -6.71 23.17
CA LEU A 325 3.48 -5.58 23.37
C LEU A 325 2.22 -5.70 22.52
N LEU A 326 2.35 -6.07 21.24
CA LEU A 326 1.21 -6.32 20.36
C LEU A 326 0.40 -7.54 20.83
N ARG A 327 1.01 -8.58 21.39
CA ARG A 327 0.31 -9.73 22.02
C ARG A 327 -0.37 -9.40 23.36
N ARG A 328 0.01 -8.30 24.00
CA ARG A 328 -0.63 -7.81 25.23
C ARG A 328 -1.76 -6.82 24.93
N VAL A 329 -1.74 -6.20 23.75
CA VAL A 329 -2.71 -5.20 23.29
C VAL A 329 -3.79 -5.80 22.39
N PHE A 330 -3.54 -6.95 21.74
CA PHE A 330 -4.45 -7.71 20.88
C PHE A 330 -4.56 -9.18 21.32
#